data_AF-A0A660A7U6-F1
#
_entry.id   AF-A0A660A7U6-F1
#
_cell.length_a   1.000
_cell.length_b   1.000
_cell.length_c   1.000
_cell.angle_alpha   90.00
_cell.angle_beta   90.00
_cell.angle_gamma   90.00
#
_symmetry.space_group_name_H-M   'P 1'
#
loop_
_entity.id
_entity.type
_entity.pdbx_description
1 polymer ?
#
loop_
_entity_poly.entity_id
_entity_poly.type
_entity_poly.pdbx_seq_one_letter_code
_entity_poly.pdbx_strand_id
1 'polypeptide(L)'
;GISREDLCGDEAELSVRQLARIELGQSIPSLAKVIFIAKALEVSVGYLTDGANLELPKRYKELKYLILRTPTYMDDRKLQVRESQFDEIFENYYDQLPEEEKIAIDIIQAKFEVYQTGDINFGFNILKEFLPQLKKKTVYNLNELLLI
;
A
#
# COMPACT_ATOMS: atom_id res chain seq x y z
N GLY A 1 0.88 -5.94 -29.71
CA GLY A 1 1.08 -5.49 -28.32
C GLY A 1 0.67 -6.60 -27.41
N ILE A 2 1.35 -6.77 -26.28
CA ILE A 2 0.98 -7.73 -25.23
C ILE A 2 -0.39 -7.35 -24.65
N SER A 3 -1.25 -8.33 -24.35
CA SER A 3 -2.52 -8.07 -23.65
C SER A 3 -2.27 -7.81 -22.15
N ARG A 4 -3.26 -7.25 -21.45
CA ARG A 4 -3.14 -7.05 -19.99
C ARG A 4 -3.08 -8.40 -19.27
N GLU A 5 -3.86 -9.36 -19.75
CA GLU A 5 -3.93 -10.72 -19.26
C GLU A 5 -2.57 -11.43 -19.39
N ASP A 6 -1.93 -11.29 -20.55
CA ASP A 6 -0.60 -11.88 -20.80
C ASP A 6 0.49 -11.24 -19.93
N LEU A 7 0.41 -9.92 -19.69
CA LEU A 7 1.37 -9.21 -18.84
C LEU A 7 1.21 -9.59 -17.36
N CYS A 8 -0.04 -9.65 -16.87
CA CYS A 8 -0.35 -9.95 -15.48
C CYS A 8 -0.16 -11.43 -15.11
N GLY A 9 -0.18 -12.34 -16.08
CA GLY A 9 0.07 -13.76 -15.87
C GLY A 9 -0.88 -14.40 -14.85
N ASP A 10 -0.34 -14.87 -13.73
CA ASP A 10 -1.12 -15.50 -12.66
C ASP A 10 -1.76 -14.48 -11.69
N GLU A 11 -1.58 -13.18 -11.93
CA GLU A 11 -2.05 -12.06 -11.10
C GLU A 11 -1.52 -12.09 -9.65
N ALA A 12 -0.40 -12.77 -9.38
CA ALA A 12 0.19 -12.80 -8.03
C ALA A 12 0.86 -11.47 -7.67
N GLU A 13 1.54 -10.83 -8.62
CA GLU A 13 2.24 -9.54 -8.39
C GLU A 13 1.42 -8.32 -8.84
N LEU A 14 0.62 -8.46 -9.89
CA LEU A 14 -0.17 -7.39 -10.45
C LEU A 14 -1.46 -7.95 -11.06
N SER A 15 -2.62 -7.54 -10.56
CA SER A 15 -3.91 -7.92 -11.16
C SER A 15 -4.20 -7.11 -12.42
N VAL A 16 -5.06 -7.64 -13.29
CA VAL A 16 -5.52 -6.93 -14.51
C VAL A 16 -6.20 -5.61 -14.14
N ARG A 17 -6.91 -5.56 -13.01
CA ARG A 17 -7.59 -4.34 -12.51
C ARG A 17 -6.61 -3.31 -11.99
N GLN A 18 -5.54 -3.74 -11.31
CA GLN A 18 -4.48 -2.85 -10.86
C GLN A 18 -3.76 -2.25 -12.06
N LEU A 19 -3.40 -3.08 -13.05
CA LEU A 19 -2.78 -2.60 -14.29
C LEU A 19 -3.66 -1.58 -15.02
N ALA A 20 -4.96 -1.86 -15.16
CA ALA A 20 -5.89 -0.92 -15.79
C ALA A 20 -5.96 0.44 -15.06
N ARG A 21 -5.94 0.44 -13.73
CA ARG A 21 -5.94 1.69 -12.94
C ARG A 21 -4.63 2.45 -13.06
N ILE A 22 -3.50 1.75 -13.11
CA ILE A 22 -2.18 2.34 -13.35
C ILE A 22 -2.14 3.01 -14.73
N GLU A 23 -2.59 2.33 -15.76
CA GLU A 23 -2.64 2.87 -17.13
C GLU A 23 -3.55 4.10 -17.26
N LEU A 24 -4.61 4.19 -16.44
CA LEU A 24 -5.52 5.34 -16.38
C LEU A 24 -5.02 6.47 -15.47
N GLY A 25 -3.85 6.32 -14.82
CA GLY A 25 -3.33 7.29 -13.85
C GLY A 25 -4.14 7.39 -12.56
N GLN A 26 -5.00 6.40 -12.28
CA GLN A 26 -5.86 6.35 -11.10
C GLN A 26 -5.18 5.68 -9.89
N SER A 27 -4.05 5.00 -10.12
CA SER A 27 -3.28 4.31 -9.08
C SER A 27 -1.79 4.48 -9.33
N ILE A 28 -1.04 4.74 -8.26
CA ILE A 28 0.42 4.82 -8.28
C ILE A 28 0.97 3.42 -7.99
N PRO A 29 1.77 2.81 -8.89
CA PRO A 29 2.33 1.49 -8.65
C PRO A 29 3.45 1.54 -7.61
N SER A 30 3.55 0.50 -6.78
CA SER A 30 4.73 0.30 -5.94
C SER A 30 5.99 0.00 -6.78
N LEU A 31 7.17 0.22 -6.21
CA LEU A 31 8.44 -0.10 -6.88
C LEU A 31 8.49 -1.56 -7.34
N ALA A 32 7.95 -2.50 -6.56
CA ALA A 32 7.87 -3.91 -6.93
C ALA A 32 7.04 -4.12 -8.20
N LYS A 33 5.86 -3.49 -8.29
CA LYS A 33 5.01 -3.53 -9.49
C LYS A 33 5.67 -2.87 -10.69
N VAL A 34 6.36 -1.75 -10.52
CA VAL A 34 7.11 -1.11 -11.61
C VAL A 34 8.20 -2.05 -12.14
N ILE A 35 8.96 -2.69 -11.25
CA ILE A 35 9.99 -3.68 -11.65
C ILE A 35 9.34 -4.85 -12.40
N PHE A 36 8.19 -5.33 -11.93
CA PHE A 36 7.43 -6.40 -12.59
C PHE A 36 7.00 -6.00 -14.01
N ILE A 37 6.38 -4.83 -14.18
CA ILE A 37 5.94 -4.31 -15.48
C ILE A 37 7.15 -4.10 -16.41
N ALA A 38 8.23 -3.49 -15.91
CA ALA A 38 9.43 -3.24 -16.71
C ALA A 38 10.05 -4.55 -17.22
N LYS A 39 10.10 -5.58 -16.36
CA LYS A 39 10.58 -6.91 -16.74
C LYS A 39 9.69 -7.56 -17.79
N ALA A 40 8.36 -7.47 -17.65
CA ALA A 40 7.42 -8.03 -18.61
C ALA A 40 7.46 -7.34 -19.99
N LEU A 41 7.81 -6.05 -20.01
CA LEU A 41 7.96 -5.25 -21.23
C LEU A 41 9.39 -5.27 -21.79
N GLU A 42 10.33 -5.97 -21.14
CA GLU A 42 11.76 -6.02 -21.51
C GLU A 42 12.43 -4.63 -21.58
N VAL A 43 12.01 -3.71 -20.71
CA VAL A 43 12.58 -2.36 -20.61
C VAL A 43 13.22 -2.12 -19.24
N SER A 44 14.03 -1.07 -19.13
CA SER A 44 14.57 -0.65 -17.84
C SER A 44 13.51 0.09 -17.02
N VAL A 45 13.62 0.03 -15.70
CA VAL A 45 12.75 0.81 -14.79
C VAL A 45 12.82 2.30 -15.11
N GLY A 46 14.02 2.84 -15.33
CA GLY A 46 14.20 4.26 -15.66
C GLY A 46 13.55 4.66 -16.99
N TYR A 47 13.51 3.77 -17.99
CA TYR A 47 12.78 4.01 -19.23
C TYR A 47 11.27 4.02 -19.01
N LEU A 48 10.76 3.07 -18.21
CA LEU A 48 9.33 2.99 -17.91
C LEU A 48 8.83 4.18 -17.08
N THR A 49 9.66 4.71 -16.18
CA THR A 49 9.28 5.79 -15.26
C THR A 49 9.69 7.18 -15.75
N ASP A 50 10.33 7.29 -16.91
CA ASP A 50 10.96 8.54 -17.38
C ASP A 50 11.87 9.18 -16.33
N GLY A 51 12.60 8.35 -15.58
CA GLY A 51 13.47 8.79 -14.49
C GLY A 51 12.76 9.28 -13.22
N ALA A 52 11.45 9.09 -13.09
CA ALA A 52 10.71 9.46 -11.88
C ALA A 52 11.26 8.75 -10.63
N ASN A 53 11.36 9.50 -9.53
CA ASN A 53 11.76 8.95 -8.25
C ASN A 53 10.58 8.22 -7.59
N LEU A 54 10.69 6.90 -7.46
CA LEU A 54 9.66 6.05 -6.86
C LEU A 54 9.85 5.85 -5.34
N GLU A 55 10.82 6.51 -4.72
CA GLU A 55 11.02 6.40 -3.29
C GLU A 55 9.91 7.09 -2.51
N LEU A 56 9.43 6.40 -1.47
CA LEU A 56 8.48 6.97 -0.52
C LEU A 56 9.12 8.14 0.26
N PRO A 57 8.35 9.20 0.57
CA PRO A 57 8.82 10.32 1.38
C PRO A 57 9.46 9.86 2.69
N LYS A 58 10.60 10.46 3.07
CA LYS A 58 11.33 10.09 4.29
C LYS A 58 10.45 10.25 5.54
N ARG A 59 9.74 11.37 5.64
CA ARG A 59 8.85 11.67 6.76
C ARG A 59 7.70 10.67 6.87
N TYR A 60 7.09 10.28 5.76
CA TYR A 60 6.09 9.21 5.75
C TYR A 60 6.63 7.89 6.33
N LYS A 61 7.83 7.48 5.90
CA LYS A 61 8.48 6.26 6.42
C LYS A 61 8.73 6.33 7.93
N GLU A 62 9.14 7.50 8.42
CA GLU A 62 9.33 7.75 9.85
C GLU A 62 8.01 7.65 10.63
N LEU A 63 6.94 8.30 10.15
CA LEU A 63 5.61 8.25 10.78
C LEU A 63 5.10 6.81 10.85
N LYS A 64 5.14 6.08 9.72
CA LYS A 64 4.74 4.67 9.65
C LYS A 64 5.55 3.82 10.63
N TYR A 65 6.87 4.03 10.71
CA TYR A 65 7.72 3.32 11.67
C TYR A 65 7.31 3.59 13.13
N LEU A 66 7.07 4.85 13.49
CA LEU A 66 6.66 5.25 14.85
C LEU A 66 5.30 4.66 15.23
N ILE A 67 4.33 4.68 14.31
CA ILE A 67 2.99 4.10 14.52
C ILE A 67 3.11 2.59 14.80
N LEU A 68 3.91 1.87 14.01
CA LEU A 68 4.07 0.42 14.15
C LEU A 68 4.88 0.01 15.39
N ARG A 69 5.81 0.84 15.84
CA ARG A 69 6.74 0.49 16.94
C ARG A 69 6.28 0.94 18.31
N THR A 70 5.55 2.05 18.43
CA THR A 70 5.27 2.60 19.76
C THR A 70 3.96 2.03 20.32
N PRO A 71 3.99 1.31 21.45
CA PRO A 71 2.76 0.82 22.07
C PRO A 71 2.03 1.97 22.75
N THR A 72 0.70 2.02 22.60
CA THR A 72 -0.13 3.08 23.21
C THR A 72 -0.58 2.78 24.63
N TYR A 73 -0.67 1.52 25.07
CA TYR A 73 -1.08 1.09 26.41
C TYR A 73 -2.13 2.00 27.11
N MET A 74 -3.20 2.40 26.42
CA MET A 74 -4.26 3.28 26.95
C MET A 74 -3.75 4.57 27.63
N ASP A 75 -2.64 5.12 27.14
CA ASP A 75 -2.10 6.42 27.55
C ASP A 75 -2.64 7.49 26.59
N ASP A 76 -3.57 8.32 27.08
CA ASP A 76 -4.27 9.36 26.31
C ASP A 76 -3.32 10.27 25.52
N ARG A 77 -2.14 10.57 26.09
CA ARG A 77 -1.14 11.40 25.39
C ARG A 77 -0.55 10.67 24.18
N LYS A 78 -0.30 9.36 24.31
CA LYS A 78 0.21 8.55 23.20
C LYS A 78 -0.87 8.29 22.15
N LEU A 79 -2.13 8.25 22.54
CA LEU A 79 -3.27 8.15 21.61
C LEU A 79 -3.35 9.42 20.75
N GLN A 80 -3.31 10.61 21.38
CA GLN A 80 -3.30 11.89 20.66
C GLN A 80 -2.09 12.04 19.72
N VAL A 81 -0.90 11.62 20.16
CA VAL A 81 0.28 11.61 19.29
C VAL A 81 0.06 10.68 18.09
N ARG A 82 -0.66 9.57 18.25
CA ARG A 82 -0.94 8.67 17.13
C ARG A 82 -1.96 9.25 16.16
N GLU A 83 -3.01 9.88 16.67
CA GLU A 83 -4.01 10.55 15.83
C GLU A 83 -3.34 11.64 14.99
N SER A 84 -2.54 12.51 15.60
CA SER A 84 -1.79 13.53 14.85
C SER A 84 -0.81 12.95 13.83
N GLN A 85 -0.23 11.76 14.08
CA GLN A 85 0.61 11.07 13.09
C GLN A 85 -0.22 10.58 11.90
N PHE A 86 -1.44 10.07 12.12
CA PHE A 86 -2.34 9.69 11.03
C PHE A 86 -2.81 10.91 10.25
N ASP A 87 -3.22 11.99 10.93
CA ASP A 87 -3.62 13.24 10.30
C ASP A 87 -2.50 13.76 9.38
N GLU A 88 -1.26 13.77 9.86
CA GLU A 88 -0.10 14.17 9.04
C GLU A 88 0.05 13.28 7.79
N ILE A 89 -0.20 11.97 7.91
CA ILE A 89 -0.18 11.03 6.78
C ILE A 89 -1.30 11.34 5.78
N PHE A 90 -2.55 11.46 6.25
CA PHE A 90 -3.71 11.67 5.39
C PHE A 90 -3.68 13.01 4.67
N GLU A 91 -3.27 14.07 5.35
CA GLU A 91 -3.25 15.41 4.77
C GLU A 91 -2.09 15.62 3.80
N ASN A 92 -0.89 15.10 4.11
CA ASN A 92 0.32 15.51 3.39
C ASN A 92 0.88 14.44 2.44
N TYR A 93 0.58 13.15 2.67
CA TYR A 93 1.25 12.06 1.97
C TYR A 93 0.31 11.09 1.25
N TYR A 94 -0.87 10.82 1.81
CA TYR A 94 -1.74 9.71 1.41
C TYR A 94 -2.09 9.68 -0.08
N ASP A 95 -2.40 10.83 -0.69
CA ASP A 95 -2.76 10.88 -2.11
C ASP A 95 -1.63 10.45 -3.05
N GLN A 96 -0.38 10.65 -2.62
CA GLN A 96 0.84 10.38 -3.40
C GLN A 96 1.42 8.99 -3.11
N LEU A 97 0.82 8.22 -2.21
CA LEU A 97 1.29 6.89 -1.89
C LEU A 97 0.91 5.86 -2.96
N PRO A 98 1.73 4.82 -3.16
CA PRO A 98 1.32 3.63 -3.87
C PRO A 98 0.09 2.99 -3.24
N GLU A 99 -0.71 2.30 -4.05
CA GLU A 99 -1.96 1.68 -3.60
C GLU A 99 -1.77 0.76 -2.38
N GLU A 100 -0.71 -0.05 -2.38
CA GLU A 100 -0.40 -0.96 -1.28
C GLU A 100 -0.05 -0.24 0.02
N GLU A 101 0.55 0.95 -0.08
CA GLU A 101 0.89 1.77 1.09
C GLU A 101 -0.36 2.45 1.67
N LYS A 102 -1.27 2.94 0.82
CA LYS A 102 -2.58 3.47 1.26
C LYS A 102 -3.33 2.43 2.07
N ILE A 103 -3.40 1.20 1.54
CA ILE A 103 -4.06 0.06 2.18
C ILE A 103 -3.42 -0.30 3.51
N ALA A 104 -2.08 -0.31 3.56
CA ALA A 104 -1.37 -0.59 4.80
C ALA A 104 -1.74 0.42 5.89
N ILE A 105 -1.76 1.72 5.57
CA ILE A 105 -2.11 2.79 6.53
C ILE A 105 -3.57 2.66 6.98
N ASP A 106 -4.48 2.50 6.03
CA ASP A 106 -5.91 2.27 6.26
C ASP A 106 -6.15 1.13 7.27
N ILE A 107 -5.44 0.00 7.12
CA ILE A 107 -5.54 -1.14 8.03
C ILE A 107 -4.96 -0.84 9.39
N ILE A 108 -3.81 -0.16 9.46
CA ILE A 108 -3.19 0.19 10.73
C ILE A 108 -4.11 1.14 11.51
N GLN A 109 -4.73 2.12 10.85
CA GLN A 109 -5.71 3.01 11.45
C GLN A 109 -6.96 2.24 11.90
N ALA A 110 -7.54 1.41 11.04
CA ALA A 110 -8.72 0.62 11.39
C ALA A 110 -8.46 -0.31 12.59
N LYS A 111 -7.31 -0.99 12.64
CA LYS A 111 -6.89 -1.79 13.79
C LYS A 111 -6.87 -0.92 15.05
N PHE A 112 -6.32 0.29 14.97
CA PHE A 112 -6.28 1.24 16.08
C PHE A 112 -7.66 1.73 16.52
N GLU A 113 -8.54 2.08 15.58
CA GLU A 113 -9.91 2.54 15.85
C GLU A 113 -10.79 1.44 16.44
N VAL A 114 -10.68 0.19 15.96
CA VAL A 114 -11.38 -0.97 16.55
C VAL A 114 -10.98 -1.15 18.02
N TYR A 115 -9.70 -1.01 18.35
CA TYR A 115 -9.24 -1.10 19.75
C TYR A 115 -9.81 0.01 20.63
N GLN A 116 -10.09 1.20 20.09
CA GLN A 116 -10.64 2.32 20.84
C GLN A 116 -12.18 2.34 20.91
N THR A 117 -12.85 2.08 19.80
CA THR A 117 -14.28 2.35 19.59
C THR A 117 -15.12 1.09 19.37
N GLY A 118 -14.48 -0.03 18.97
CA GLY A 118 -15.16 -1.27 18.61
C GLY A 118 -15.86 -1.25 17.25
N ASP A 119 -15.71 -0.19 16.45
CA ASP A 119 -16.31 -0.12 15.11
C ASP A 119 -15.43 -0.84 14.07
N ILE A 120 -16.01 -1.84 13.40
CA ILE A 120 -15.35 -2.77 12.47
C ILE A 120 -15.55 -2.39 11.00
N ASN A 121 -16.17 -1.24 10.72
CA ASN A 121 -16.47 -0.83 9.35
C ASN A 121 -15.24 -0.23 8.66
N PHE A 122 -14.31 -1.06 8.20
CA PHE A 122 -13.23 -0.55 7.34
C PHE A 122 -12.87 -1.44 6.15
N GLY A 123 -12.74 -0.80 4.98
CA GLY A 123 -11.91 -1.25 3.85
C GLY A 123 -12.24 -2.60 3.19
N PHE A 124 -13.38 -3.23 3.50
CA PHE A 124 -13.69 -4.60 3.06
C PHE A 124 -13.56 -4.81 1.55
N ASN A 125 -13.95 -3.82 0.76
CA ASN A 125 -13.88 -3.89 -0.70
C ASN A 125 -12.43 -3.93 -1.22
N ILE A 126 -11.50 -3.22 -0.56
CA ILE A 126 -10.09 -3.17 -0.96
C ILE A 126 -9.35 -4.41 -0.44
N LEU A 127 -9.61 -4.82 0.79
CA LEU A 127 -9.12 -6.09 1.35
C LEU A 127 -9.51 -7.28 0.48
N LYS A 128 -10.76 -7.30 -0.02
CA LYS A 128 -11.26 -8.36 -0.91
C LYS A 128 -10.49 -8.46 -2.23
N GLU A 129 -9.87 -7.39 -2.71
CA GLU A 129 -9.03 -7.41 -3.91
C GLU A 129 -7.61 -7.93 -3.64
N PHE A 130 -7.04 -7.62 -2.47
CA PHE A 130 -5.69 -8.04 -2.10
C PHE A 130 -5.62 -9.44 -1.49
N LEU A 131 -6.66 -9.89 -0.78
CA LEU A 131 -6.71 -11.24 -0.18
C LEU A 131 -6.45 -12.39 -1.18
N PRO A 132 -7.00 -12.37 -2.42
CA PRO A 132 -6.67 -13.37 -3.43
C PRO A 132 -5.18 -13.38 -3.83
N GLN A 133 -4.53 -12.21 -3.88
CA GLN A 133 -3.10 -12.10 -4.21
C GLN A 133 -2.24 -12.69 -3.08
N LEU A 134 -2.58 -12.38 -1.81
CA LEU A 134 -1.92 -12.95 -0.64
C LEU A 134 -1.96 -14.49 -0.65
N LYS A 135 -3.10 -15.09 -1.01
CA LYS A 135 -3.25 -16.55 -1.05
C LYS A 135 -2.37 -17.24 -2.10
N LYS A 136 -1.92 -16.51 -3.13
CA LYS A 136 -1.08 -17.05 -4.22
C LYS A 136 0.42 -16.92 -3.92
N LYS A 137 0.81 -16.02 -3.00
CA LYS A 137 2.22 -15.77 -2.66
C LYS A 137 2.73 -16.75 -1.60
N THR A 138 4.00 -17.12 -1.74
CA THR A 138 4.74 -17.95 -0.77
C THR A 138 5.65 -17.13 0.15
N VAL A 139 5.99 -15.90 -0.23
CA VAL A 139 6.81 -14.96 0.54
C VAL A 139 6.02 -13.65 0.69
N TYR A 140 5.90 -13.17 1.93
CA TYR A 140 5.13 -11.98 2.26
C TYR A 140 6.04 -10.79 2.58
N ASN A 141 5.70 -9.61 2.06
CA ASN A 141 6.33 -8.35 2.43
C ASN A 141 5.69 -7.76 3.71
N LEU A 142 6.29 -6.70 4.27
CA LEU A 142 5.83 -6.13 5.54
C LEU A 142 4.38 -5.64 5.47
N ASN A 143 3.95 -5.06 4.34
CA ASN A 143 2.57 -4.59 4.16
C ASN A 143 1.58 -5.76 4.06
N GLU A 144 1.98 -6.85 3.40
CA GLU A 144 1.22 -8.09 3.31
C GLU A 144 1.08 -8.78 4.68
N LEU A 145 2.07 -8.66 5.57
CA LEU A 145 1.95 -9.12 6.95
C LEU A 145 0.98 -8.27 7.79
N LEU A 146 0.79 -6.99 7.46
CA LEU A 146 -0.22 -6.15 8.13
C LEU A 146 -1.65 -6.58 7.80
N LEU A 147 -1.84 -7.23 6.64
CA LEU A 147 -3.11 -7.72 6.11
C LEU A 147 -3.58 -9.05 6.72
N ILE A 148 -2.68 -9.80 7.37
CA ILE A 148 -2.94 -11.08 8.06
C ILE A 148 -3.22 -10.81 9.55
#